data_AF-A0A4Q9AZP3-F1
#
_entry.id   AF-A0A4Q9AZP3-F1
#
_cell.length_a   1.000
_cell.length_b   1.000
_cell.length_c   1.000
_cell.angle_alpha   90.00
_cell.angle_beta   90.00
_cell.angle_gamma   90.00
#
_symmetry.space_group_name_H-M   'P 1'
#
loop_
_entity.id
_entity.type
_entity.pdbx_description
1 polymer ?
#
loop_
_entity_poly.entity_id
_entity_poly.type
_entity_poly.pdbx_seq_one_letter_code
_entity_poly.pdbx_strand_id
1 'polypeptide(L)' 'GRTSMRVAVEMWVEPLEPGKEPYLAAEGGFVLVAVDEAGRPVPVPPLEG' A
#
# COMPACT_ATOMS: atom_id res chain seq x y z
N GLY A 1 9.00 -5.56 -8.93
CA GLY A 1 9.43 -6.93 -9.25
C GLY A 1 8.69 -7.38 -10.50
N ARG A 2 9.01 -8.56 -11.08
CA ARG A 2 8.29 -9.02 -12.29
C ARG A 2 6.81 -9.31 -12.01
N THR A 3 6.51 -9.93 -10.87
CA THR A 3 5.15 -10.31 -10.45
C THR A 3 4.74 -9.66 -9.12
N SER A 4 5.57 -8.78 -8.58
CA SER A 4 5.40 -8.21 -7.25
C SER A 4 5.66 -6.70 -7.20
N MET A 5 4.96 -6.03 -6.29
CA MET A 5 5.04 -4.59 -6.05
C MET A 5 5.29 -4.34 -4.57
N ARG A 6 6.14 -3.35 -4.27
CA ARG A 6 6.24 -2.79 -2.92
C ARG A 6 5.24 -1.66 -2.81
N VAL A 7 4.38 -1.70 -1.80
CA VAL A 7 3.39 -0.64 -1.54
C VAL A 7 3.74 -0.03 -0.18
N ALA A 8 4.06 1.25 -0.20
CA ALA A 8 4.14 2.06 1.01
C ALA A 8 2.71 2.47 1.41
N VAL A 9 2.41 2.36 2.70
CA VAL A 9 1.11 2.68 3.28
C VAL A 9 1.32 3.58 4.49
N GLU A 10 0.52 4.62 4.56
CA GLU A 10 0.40 5.50 5.71
C GLU A 10 -1.03 5.42 6.25
N MET A 11 -1.16 5.38 7.57
CA MET A 11 -2.43 5.47 8.27
C MET A 11 -2.48 6.78 9.05
N TRP A 12 -3.33 7.68 8.59
CA TRP A 12 -3.57 8.97 9.22
C TRP A 12 -4.82 8.91 10.09
N VAL A 13 -4.73 9.53 11.26
CA VAL A 13 -5.89 9.77 12.13
C VAL A 13 -6.29 11.23 11.97
N GLU A 14 -7.58 11.45 11.73
CA GLU A 14 -8.22 12.76 11.71
C GLU A 14 -9.13 12.89 12.94
N PRO A 15 -8.67 13.56 14.02
CA PRO A 15 -9.47 13.71 15.23
C PRO A 15 -10.70 14.60 15.00
N LEU A 16 -11.83 14.24 15.61
CA LEU A 16 -13.06 15.03 15.54
C LEU A 16 -13.11 16.17 16.58
N GLU A 17 -12.21 16.12 17.56
CA GLU A 17 -12.11 17.13 18.62
C GLU A 17 -11.60 18.47 18.06
N PRO A 18 -12.29 19.58 18.31
CA PRO A 18 -11.85 20.90 17.85
C PRO A 18 -10.43 21.24 18.32
N GLY A 19 -9.60 21.72 17.39
CA GLY A 19 -8.23 22.16 17.68
C GLY A 19 -7.19 21.03 17.77
N LYS A 20 -7.55 19.80 17.40
CA LYS A 20 -6.59 18.70 17.21
C LYS A 20 -6.20 18.59 15.75
N GLU A 21 -4.92 18.40 15.51
CA GLU A 21 -4.38 18.22 14.15
C GLU A 21 -4.38 16.73 13.74
N PRO A 22 -4.56 16.44 12.45
CA PRO A 22 -4.31 15.11 11.91
C PRO A 22 -2.87 14.66 12.20
N TYR A 23 -2.69 13.36 12.44
CA TYR A 23 -1.36 12.81 12.69
C TYR A 23 -1.20 11.42 12.07
N LEU A 24 0.04 11.12 11.68
CA LEU A 24 0.43 9.81 11.18
C LEU A 24 0.47 8.83 12.35
N ALA A 25 -0.42 7.84 12.34
CA ALA A 25 -0.52 6.85 13.39
C ALA A 25 0.34 5.60 13.11
N ALA A 26 0.51 5.25 11.83
CA ALA A 26 1.37 4.15 11.42
C ALA A 26 1.88 4.33 9.99
N GLU A 27 3.07 3.80 9.74
CA GLU A 27 3.66 3.65 8.40
C GLU A 27 4.07 2.18 8.22
N GLY A 28 3.91 1.65 7.02
CA GLY A 28 4.32 0.28 6.70
C GLY A 28 4.59 0.06 5.23
N GLY A 29 5.41 -0.96 4.95
CA GLY A 29 5.68 -1.44 3.61
C GLY A 29 5.16 -2.86 3.42
N PHE A 30 4.41 -3.10 2.35
CA PHE A 30 3.90 -4.42 1.99
C PHE A 30 4.50 -4.88 0.65
N VAL A 31 4.73 -6.18 0.54
CA VAL A 31 5.03 -6.81 -0.75
C VAL A 31 3.77 -7.53 -1.21
N LEU A 32 3.19 -7.05 -2.30
CA LEU A 32 2.04 -7.67 -2.95
C LEU A 32 2.52 -8.46 -4.17
N VAL A 33 1.90 -9.62 -4.42
CA VAL A 33 2.17 -10.48 -5.57
C VAL A 33 0.88 -10.63 -6.38
N ALA A 34 0.94 -10.32 -7.68
CA ALA A 34 -0.20 -10.52 -8.57
C ALA A 34 -0.32 -12.00 -8.95
N VAL A 35 -1.54 -12.53 -8.93
CA VAL A 35 -1.85 -13.92 -9.26
C VAL A 35 -3.06 -14.00 -10.21
N ASP A 36 -3.13 -15.05 -11.01
CA ASP A 36 -4.32 -15.40 -11.82
C ASP A 36 -5.41 -16.10 -10.99
N GLU A 37 -6.52 -16.49 -11.63
CA GLU A 37 -7.64 -17.20 -10.99
C GLU A 37 -7.24 -18.56 -10.40
N ALA A 38 -6.18 -19.17 -10.91
CA ALA A 38 -5.61 -20.42 -10.39
C ALA A 38 -4.55 -20.19 -9.29
N GLY A 39 -4.33 -18.93 -8.88
CA GLY A 39 -3.35 -18.55 -7.86
C GLY A 39 -1.89 -18.52 -8.35
N ARG A 40 -1.65 -18.57 -9.67
CA ARG A 40 -0.30 -18.56 -10.23
C ARG A 40 0.22 -17.14 -10.42
N PRO A 41 1.48 -16.84 -10.09
CA PRO A 41 2.01 -15.48 -10.24
C PRO A 41 1.99 -14.99 -11.69
N VAL A 42 1.50 -13.77 -11.91
CA VAL A 42 1.45 -13.13 -13.22
C VAL A 42 2.27 -11.83 -13.25
N PRO A 43 2.80 -11.42 -14.41
CA PRO A 43 3.52 -10.16 -14.52
C PRO A 43 2.67 -8.95 -14.11
N VAL A 44 3.26 -8.03 -13.36
CA VAL A 44 2.66 -6.72 -13.06
C VAL A 44 3.14 -5.69 -14.09
N PRO A 45 2.32 -4.69 -14.45
CA PRO A 45 2.78 -3.55 -15.23
C PRO A 45 3.97 -2.86 -14.54
N PRO A 46 4.91 -2.29 -15.30
CA PRO A 46 5.96 -1.47 -14.70
C PRO A 46 5.32 -0.26 -14.00
N LEU A 47 5.90 0.14 -12.87
CA LEU A 47 5.57 1.42 -12.26
C LEU A 47 6.06 2.51 -13.22
N GLU A 48 5.16 3.39 -13.66
CA GLU A 48 5.55 4.60 -14.36
C GLU A 48 6.43 5.44 -13.42
N GLY A 49 7.58 5.87 -13.94
CA GLY A 49 8.58 6.64 -13.19
C GLY A 49 8.35 8.14 -13.32
#